data_AF-A0A7V7C2B0-F1
#
_entry.id   AF-A0A7V7C2B0-F1
#
_cell.length_a   1.000
_cell.length_b   1.000
_cell.length_c   1.000
_cell.angle_alpha   90.00
_cell.angle_beta   90.00
_cell.angle_gamma   90.00
#
_symmetry.space_group_name_H-M   'P 1'
#
loop_
_entity.id
_entity.type
_entity.pdbx_description
1 polymer ?
#
loop_
_entity_poly.entity_id
_entity_poly.type
_entity_poly.pdbx_seq_one_letter_code
_entity_poly.pdbx_strand_id
1 'polypeptide(L)'
;GVVGGVGAAFSNTVLVGIPLILDAFGHDGIEVLSLIIAVHLPALMMASIILFEIFGRRDDEPVDVADLVLDFLRKMASHPLILGIAAGLAWRLSGLPLPPLAVRFVDSLAGIAGPLALFAIGLGLLKFGISGNVVPAAVLSLLKLLLMPAMALAICWAVGLPPLTAKVAVATAALPAGINSYLIAVQFGTGQALASNEMTLSTAMAVVTTALWLSVAQAVFG
;
A
#
# COMPACT_ATOMS: atom_id res chain seq x y z
N GLY A 1 4.24 14.28 11.57
CA GLY A 1 5.54 13.64 11.86
C GLY A 1 5.94 12.75 10.70
N VAL A 2 7.23 12.60 10.45
CA VAL A 2 7.81 11.83 9.32
C VAL A 2 7.22 10.42 9.21
N VAL A 3 6.98 9.76 10.34
CA VAL A 3 6.30 8.46 10.46
C VAL A 3 4.89 8.46 9.87
N GLY A 4 4.13 9.54 10.10
CA GLY A 4 2.79 9.72 9.53
C GLY A 4 2.81 10.01 8.03
N GLY A 5 3.79 10.77 7.52
CA GLY A 5 3.93 11.05 6.08
C GLY A 5 4.40 9.83 5.29
N VAL A 6 5.34 9.07 5.85
CA VAL A 6 5.80 7.78 5.30
C VAL A 6 4.67 6.75 5.33
N GLY A 7 3.95 6.66 6.45
CA GLY A 7 2.77 5.80 6.57
C GLY A 7 1.69 6.16 5.56
N ALA A 8 1.35 7.43 5.43
CA ALA A 8 0.37 7.93 4.46
C ALA A 8 0.72 7.59 3.00
N ALA A 9 2.01 7.44 2.66
CA ALA A 9 2.43 7.06 1.31
C ALA A 9 2.09 5.60 0.95
N PHE A 10 1.92 4.72 1.94
CA PHE A 10 1.52 3.34 1.67
C PHE A 10 0.04 3.27 1.30
N SER A 11 -0.25 2.82 0.08
CA SER A 11 -1.62 2.50 -0.36
C SER A 11 -1.95 1.04 -0.08
N ASN A 12 -3.25 0.75 0.07
CA ASN A 12 -3.74 -0.59 0.33
C ASN A 12 -3.82 -1.45 -0.94
N THR A 13 -2.67 -1.64 -1.59
CA THR A 13 -2.58 -2.28 -2.91
C THR A 13 -2.83 -3.78 -2.88
N VAL A 14 -2.58 -4.43 -1.74
CA VAL A 14 -2.73 -5.89 -1.61
C VAL A 14 -4.12 -6.28 -1.08
N LEU A 15 -4.60 -5.69 0.02
CA LEU A 15 -5.88 -6.11 0.61
C LEU A 15 -7.10 -5.54 -0.13
N VAL A 16 -7.01 -4.31 -0.63
CA VAL A 16 -8.10 -3.65 -1.39
C VAL A 16 -7.81 -3.64 -2.88
N GLY A 17 -6.56 -3.39 -3.27
CA GLY A 17 -6.18 -3.31 -4.69
C GLY A 17 -6.36 -4.61 -5.47
N ILE A 18 -5.92 -5.75 -4.94
CA ILE A 18 -6.06 -7.06 -5.63
C ILE A 18 -7.53 -7.38 -5.93
N PRO A 19 -8.47 -7.43 -4.95
CA PRO A 19 -9.86 -7.78 -5.25
C PRO A 19 -10.52 -6.74 -6.17
N LEU A 20 -10.24 -5.45 -6.01
CA LEU A 20 -10.81 -4.40 -6.84
C LEU A 20 -10.34 -4.49 -8.30
N ILE A 21 -9.03 -4.68 -8.54
CA ILE A 21 -8.46 -4.76 -9.88
C ILE A 21 -8.88 -6.06 -10.56
N LEU A 22 -8.94 -7.17 -9.81
CA LEU A 22 -9.42 -8.44 -10.33
C LEU A 22 -10.88 -8.36 -10.80
N ASP A 23 -11.74 -7.70 -10.03
CA ASP A 23 -13.16 -7.50 -10.38
C ASP A 23 -13.34 -6.52 -11.55
N ALA A 24 -12.60 -5.41 -11.55
CA ALA A 24 -12.76 -4.36 -12.56
C ALA A 24 -12.05 -4.65 -13.91
N PHE A 25 -10.91 -5.37 -13.88
CA PHE A 25 -10.01 -5.52 -15.03
C PHE A 25 -9.58 -6.97 -15.29
N GLY A 26 -10.03 -7.93 -14.49
CA GLY A 26 -9.70 -9.34 -14.68
C GLY A 26 -8.24 -9.69 -14.40
N HIS A 27 -7.80 -10.85 -14.91
CA HIS A 27 -6.43 -11.34 -14.68
C HIS A 27 -5.37 -10.46 -15.35
N ASP A 28 -5.65 -9.89 -16.52
CA ASP A 28 -4.75 -8.97 -17.21
C ASP A 28 -4.44 -7.73 -16.35
N GLY A 29 -5.42 -7.24 -15.58
CA GLY A 29 -5.22 -6.16 -14.62
C GLY A 29 -4.33 -6.55 -13.44
N ILE A 30 -4.41 -7.80 -12.97
CA ILE A 30 -3.57 -8.32 -11.89
C ILE A 30 -2.11 -8.44 -12.33
N GLU A 31 -1.84 -8.78 -13.58
CA GLU A 31 -0.48 -8.79 -14.10
C GLU A 31 0.16 -7.40 -14.01
N VAL A 32 -0.55 -6.36 -14.44
CA VAL A 32 -0.10 -4.97 -14.32
C VAL A 32 0.05 -4.56 -12.85
N LEU A 33 -0.92 -4.89 -12.00
CA LEU A 33 -0.87 -4.57 -10.57
C LEU A 33 0.36 -5.21 -9.90
N SER A 34 0.70 -6.44 -10.28
CA SER A 34 1.85 -7.16 -9.72
C SER A 34 3.17 -6.46 -10.04
N LEU A 35 3.31 -5.91 -11.26
CA LEU A 35 4.48 -5.12 -11.66
C LEU A 35 4.55 -3.81 -10.86
N ILE A 36 3.41 -3.14 -10.66
CA ILE A 36 3.34 -1.93 -9.83
C ILE A 36 3.77 -2.26 -8.39
N ILE A 37 3.22 -3.31 -7.78
CA ILE A 37 3.56 -3.73 -6.41
C ILE A 37 5.05 -4.05 -6.28
N ALA A 38 5.62 -4.76 -7.26
CA ALA A 38 7.03 -5.18 -7.25
C ALA A 38 8.00 -4.00 -7.21
N VAL A 39 7.67 -2.88 -7.87
CA VAL A 39 8.50 -1.67 -7.88
C VAL A 39 8.14 -0.74 -6.72
N HIS A 40 6.85 -0.59 -6.43
CA HIS A 40 6.33 0.38 -5.47
C HIS A 40 6.70 0.03 -4.03
N LEU A 41 6.66 -1.24 -3.64
CA LEU A 41 6.99 -1.67 -2.27
C LEU A 41 8.46 -1.36 -1.90
N PRO A 42 9.47 -1.78 -2.68
CA PRO A 42 10.86 -1.44 -2.39
C PRO A 42 11.13 0.06 -2.42
N ALA A 43 10.55 0.79 -3.39
CA ALA A 43 10.74 2.23 -3.53
C ALA A 43 10.21 3.00 -2.30
N LEU A 44 9.00 2.68 -1.84
CA LEU A 44 8.46 3.29 -0.63
C LEU A 44 9.27 2.92 0.61
N MET A 45 9.74 1.67 0.71
CA MET A 45 10.54 1.25 1.85
C MET A 45 11.90 1.97 1.89
N MET A 46 12.52 2.17 0.73
CA MET A 46 13.76 2.96 0.59
C MET A 46 13.52 4.42 0.97
N ALA A 47 12.47 5.05 0.43
CA ALA A 47 12.09 6.41 0.78
C ALA A 47 11.81 6.55 2.28
N SER A 48 11.17 5.55 2.89
CA SER A 48 10.92 5.48 4.33
C SER A 48 12.21 5.52 5.12
N ILE A 49 13.16 4.63 4.80
CA ILE A 49 14.45 4.53 5.50
C ILE A 49 15.23 5.83 5.37
N ILE A 50 15.28 6.41 4.17
CA ILE A 50 15.94 7.71 3.93
C ILE A 50 15.30 8.80 4.80
N LEU A 51 13.97 8.90 4.82
CA LEU A 51 13.27 9.89 5.65
C LEU A 51 13.51 9.67 7.14
N PHE A 52 13.54 8.42 7.59
CA PHE A 52 13.84 8.07 8.98
C PHE A 52 15.28 8.40 9.37
N GLU A 53 16.23 8.19 8.47
CA GLU A 53 17.63 8.52 8.71
C GLU A 53 17.85 10.03 8.82
N ILE A 54 17.21 10.80 7.92
CA ILE A 54 17.35 12.26 7.86
C ILE A 54 16.62 12.96 9.03
N PHE A 55 15.44 12.49 9.42
CA PHE A 55 14.57 13.21 10.36
C PHE A 55 14.30 12.48 11.68
N GLY A 56 14.71 11.22 11.81
CA GLY A 56 14.44 10.38 12.98
C GLY A 56 15.61 10.28 13.96
N ARG A 57 16.83 10.68 13.57
CA ARG A 57 18.00 10.70 14.45
C ARG A 57 18.09 12.01 15.23
N ARG A 58 18.44 11.88 16.51
CA ARG A 58 18.55 12.98 17.47
C ARG A 58 19.96 13.56 17.62
N ASP A 59 20.94 13.07 16.86
CA ASP A 59 22.34 13.48 16.99
C ASP A 59 23.03 13.64 15.61
N ASP A 60 23.96 14.59 15.58
CA ASP A 60 24.65 15.24 14.45
C ASP A 60 25.77 14.38 13.84
N GLU A 61 25.54 13.07 13.66
CA GLU A 61 26.52 12.16 13.05
C GLU A 61 26.37 12.07 11.52
N PRO A 62 27.49 12.04 10.76
CA PRO A 62 27.46 11.95 9.30
C PRO A 62 26.85 10.62 8.84
N VAL A 63 25.92 10.70 7.89
CA VAL A 63 25.23 9.53 7.33
C VAL A 63 26.21 8.72 6.48
N ASP A 64 26.56 7.52 6.94
CA ASP A 64 27.30 6.56 6.13
C ASP A 64 26.32 5.87 5.15
N VAL A 65 26.58 6.05 3.86
CA VAL A 65 25.79 5.46 2.77
C VAL A 65 25.86 3.92 2.82
N ALA A 66 26.96 3.35 3.33
CA ALA A 66 27.11 1.91 3.47
C ALA A 66 26.15 1.35 4.54
N ASP A 67 26.02 2.03 5.67
CA ASP A 67 25.09 1.64 6.73
C ASP A 67 23.64 1.75 6.26
N LEU A 68 23.30 2.81 5.52
CA LEU A 68 21.96 2.98 4.94
C LEU A 68 21.55 1.81 4.03
N VAL A 69 22.46 1.40 3.14
CA VAL A 69 22.22 0.28 2.22
C VAL A 69 22.11 -1.04 2.98
N LEU A 70 22.97 -1.26 3.97
CA LEU A 70 22.95 -2.47 4.79
C LEU A 70 21.65 -2.58 5.59
N ASP A 71 21.18 -1.46 6.15
CA ASP A 71 19.93 -1.38 6.90
C ASP A 71 18.72 -1.64 6.00
N PHE A 72 18.72 -1.10 4.78
CA PHE A 72 17.71 -1.39 3.76
C PHE A 72 17.68 -2.87 3.41
N LEU A 73 18.82 -3.47 3.08
CA LEU A 73 18.90 -4.90 2.72
C LEU A 73 18.44 -5.79 3.87
N ARG A 74 18.84 -5.49 5.11
CA ARG A 74 18.43 -6.24 6.30
C ARG A 74 16.93 -6.14 6.55
N LYS A 75 16.35 -4.95 6.41
CA LYS A 75 14.89 -4.74 6.53
C LYS A 75 14.15 -5.46 5.39
N MET A 76 14.70 -5.44 4.17
CA MET A 76 14.13 -6.15 3.02
C MET A 76 14.13 -7.67 3.20
N ALA A 77 15.24 -8.22 3.68
CA ALA A 77 15.39 -9.64 3.97
C ALA A 77 14.54 -10.13 5.14
N SER A 78 14.12 -9.25 6.04
CA SER A 78 13.24 -9.59 7.17
C SER A 78 11.76 -9.24 6.93
N HIS A 79 11.43 -8.58 5.80
CA HIS A 79 10.08 -8.15 5.51
C HIS A 79 9.19 -9.34 5.12
N PRO A 80 8.13 -9.68 5.89
CA PRO A 80 7.34 -10.89 5.67
C PRO A 80 6.72 -10.99 4.27
N LEU A 81 6.24 -9.87 3.70
CA LEU A 81 5.72 -9.84 2.32
C LEU A 81 6.79 -10.20 1.28
N ILE A 82 8.02 -9.70 1.44
CA ILE A 82 9.10 -9.94 0.48
C ILE A 82 9.56 -11.38 0.57
N LEU A 83 9.72 -11.90 1.79
CA LEU A 83 10.00 -13.30 2.03
C LEU A 83 8.91 -14.21 1.45
N GLY A 84 7.62 -13.84 1.60
CA GLY A 84 6.50 -14.59 1.02
C GLY A 84 6.54 -14.63 -0.51
N ILE A 85 6.77 -13.48 -1.17
CA ILE A 85 6.90 -13.40 -2.64
C ILE A 85 8.12 -14.19 -3.12
N ALA A 86 9.27 -14.04 -2.45
CA ALA A 86 10.50 -14.74 -2.79
C ALA A 86 10.34 -16.27 -2.64
N ALA A 87 9.71 -16.73 -1.56
CA ALA A 87 9.41 -18.15 -1.35
C ALA A 87 8.46 -18.70 -2.42
N GLY A 88 7.40 -17.95 -2.75
CA GLY A 88 6.46 -18.32 -3.81
C GLY A 88 7.15 -18.39 -5.18
N LEU A 89 8.04 -17.45 -5.48
CA LEU A 89 8.81 -17.44 -6.72
C LEU A 89 9.81 -18.60 -6.78
N ALA A 90 10.56 -18.84 -5.70
CA ALA A 90 11.49 -19.97 -5.61
C ALA A 90 10.78 -21.31 -5.82
N TRP A 91 9.58 -21.48 -5.25
CA TRP A 91 8.75 -22.65 -5.49
C TRP A 91 8.30 -22.76 -6.95
N ARG A 92 7.84 -21.66 -7.55
CA ARG A 92 7.45 -21.64 -8.97
C ARG A 92 8.61 -22.03 -9.89
N LEU A 93 9.83 -21.56 -9.60
CA LEU A 93 11.04 -21.88 -10.35
C LEU A 93 11.49 -23.34 -10.17
N SER A 94 11.18 -23.96 -9.04
CA SER A 94 11.47 -25.38 -8.82
C SER A 94 10.67 -26.31 -9.75
N GLY A 95 9.57 -25.83 -10.32
CA GLY A 95 8.70 -26.61 -11.21
C GLY A 95 7.92 -27.72 -10.50
N LEU A 96 8.02 -27.85 -9.17
CA LEU A 96 7.26 -28.84 -8.42
C LEU A 96 5.78 -28.47 -8.36
N PRO A 97 4.86 -29.39 -8.67
CA PRO A 97 3.44 -29.16 -8.51
C PRO A 97 3.12 -28.92 -7.03
N LEU A 98 2.38 -27.85 -6.74
CA LEU A 98 1.88 -27.60 -5.40
C LEU A 98 0.88 -28.71 -5.02
N PRO A 99 1.05 -29.37 -3.86
CA PRO A 99 0.09 -30.34 -3.38
C PRO A 99 -1.31 -29.71 -3.27
N PRO A 100 -2.39 -30.39 -3.68
CA PRO A 100 -3.75 -29.84 -3.63
C PRO A 100 -4.16 -29.35 -2.23
N LEU A 101 -3.63 -30.01 -1.20
CA LEU A 101 -3.85 -29.64 0.19
C LEU A 101 -3.23 -28.27 0.52
N ALA A 102 -2.00 -28.02 0.07
CA ALA A 102 -1.30 -26.76 0.30
C ALA A 102 -2.03 -25.59 -0.37
N VAL A 103 -2.50 -25.79 -1.61
CA VAL A 103 -3.32 -24.79 -2.33
C VAL A 103 -4.57 -24.43 -1.53
N ARG A 104 -5.34 -25.43 -1.10
CA ARG A 104 -6.56 -25.19 -0.30
C ARG A 104 -6.29 -24.47 1.02
N PHE A 105 -5.18 -24.78 1.69
CA PHE A 105 -4.79 -24.08 2.92
C PHE A 105 -4.45 -22.62 2.66
N VAL A 106 -3.65 -22.34 1.63
CA VAL A 106 -3.28 -20.97 1.25
C VAL A 106 -4.52 -20.17 0.84
N ASP A 107 -5.41 -20.75 0.00
CA ASP A 107 -6.64 -20.10 -0.43
C ASP A 107 -7.58 -19.80 0.75
N SER A 108 -7.69 -20.74 1.70
CA SER A 108 -8.51 -20.54 2.90
C SER A 108 -7.97 -19.41 3.78
N LEU A 109 -6.64 -19.34 3.98
CA LEU A 109 -6.01 -18.25 4.72
C LEU A 109 -6.17 -16.91 3.99
N ALA A 110 -5.98 -16.89 2.68
CA ALA A 110 -6.17 -15.70 1.86
C ALA A 110 -7.61 -15.18 1.93
N GLY A 111 -8.60 -16.09 1.90
CA GLY A 111 -10.02 -15.73 2.02
C GLY A 111 -10.38 -15.09 3.38
N ILE A 112 -9.71 -15.46 4.46
CA ILE A 112 -9.96 -14.90 5.81
C ILE A 112 -9.18 -13.59 6.05
N ALA A 113 -8.08 -13.36 5.32
CA ALA A 113 -7.22 -12.19 5.51
C ALA A 113 -7.96 -10.87 5.33
N GLY A 114 -8.84 -10.76 4.32
CA GLY A 114 -9.66 -9.57 4.06
C GLY A 114 -10.59 -9.22 5.24
N PRO A 115 -11.50 -10.13 5.63
CA PRO A 115 -12.38 -9.93 6.81
C PRO A 115 -11.61 -9.64 8.10
N LEU A 116 -10.51 -10.35 8.36
CA LEU A 116 -9.70 -10.14 9.57
C LEU A 116 -9.05 -8.76 9.59
N ALA A 117 -8.55 -8.29 8.43
CA ALA A 117 -8.01 -6.94 8.30
C ALA A 117 -9.08 -5.88 8.60
N LEU A 118 -10.28 -5.99 8.01
CA LEU A 118 -11.41 -5.09 8.31
C LEU A 118 -11.79 -5.10 9.80
N PHE A 119 -11.80 -6.27 10.43
CA PHE A 119 -12.10 -6.39 11.86
C PHE A 119 -11.01 -5.76 12.74
N ALA A 120 -9.73 -5.97 12.43
CA ALA A 120 -8.61 -5.35 13.14
C ALA A 120 -8.62 -3.81 13.02
N ILE A 121 -8.99 -3.28 11.86
CA ILE A 121 -9.22 -1.85 11.64
C ILE A 121 -10.36 -1.35 12.54
N GLY A 122 -11.47 -2.08 12.60
CA GLY A 122 -12.61 -1.82 13.49
C GLY A 122 -12.22 -1.76 14.98
N LEU A 123 -11.40 -2.70 15.43
CA LEU A 123 -10.86 -2.71 16.80
C LEU A 123 -9.89 -1.55 17.07
N GLY A 124 -9.09 -1.16 16.09
CA GLY A 124 -8.22 0.02 16.17
C GLY A 124 -9.01 1.30 16.43
N LEU A 125 -10.13 1.49 15.72
CA LEU A 125 -11.05 2.61 15.94
C LEU A 125 -11.62 2.64 17.34
N LEU A 126 -12.01 1.47 17.88
CA LEU A 126 -12.55 1.35 19.22
C LEU A 126 -11.51 1.64 20.31
N LYS A 127 -10.25 1.26 20.07
CA LYS A 127 -9.13 1.42 21.01
C LYS A 127 -8.55 2.84 21.05
N PHE A 128 -8.42 3.49 19.90
CA PHE A 128 -7.76 4.79 19.80
C PHE A 128 -8.75 5.97 19.68
N GLY A 129 -10.02 5.70 19.34
CA GLY A 129 -11.07 6.70 19.24
C GLY A 129 -10.90 7.70 18.09
N ILE A 130 -12.01 8.29 17.64
CA ILE A 130 -12.03 9.40 16.67
C ILE A 130 -11.76 10.74 17.39
N SER A 131 -11.03 10.75 18.52
CA SER A 131 -10.83 11.96 19.32
C SER A 131 -9.38 12.43 19.28
N GLY A 132 -9.17 13.61 18.70
CA GLY A 132 -7.86 14.23 18.52
C GLY A 132 -7.20 13.79 17.22
N ASN A 133 -7.09 14.71 16.24
CA ASN A 133 -6.49 14.54 14.90
C ASN A 133 -7.40 14.10 13.74
N VAL A 134 -8.73 14.18 13.89
CA VAL A 134 -9.69 13.86 12.81
C VAL A 134 -9.56 14.80 11.61
N VAL A 135 -9.44 16.11 11.86
CA VAL A 135 -9.32 17.12 10.79
C VAL A 135 -8.01 16.95 10.00
N PRO A 136 -6.84 16.81 10.64
CA PRO A 136 -5.60 16.45 9.93
C PRO A 136 -5.69 15.15 9.14
N ALA A 137 -6.28 14.09 9.71
CA ALA A 137 -6.45 12.80 9.03
C ALA A 137 -7.39 12.91 7.82
N ALA A 138 -8.47 13.68 7.93
CA ALA A 138 -9.41 13.96 6.85
C ALA A 138 -8.76 14.72 5.70
N VAL A 139 -8.01 15.78 6.02
CA VAL A 139 -7.30 16.58 5.02
C VAL A 139 -6.23 15.76 4.30
N LEU A 140 -5.45 14.94 5.03
CA LEU A 140 -4.47 14.02 4.42
C LEU A 140 -5.14 12.98 3.53
N SER A 141 -6.22 12.35 4.01
CA SER A 141 -6.98 11.36 3.25
C SER A 141 -7.53 11.97 1.96
N LEU A 142 -8.11 13.17 2.03
CA LEU A 142 -8.69 13.85 0.89
C LEU A 142 -7.62 14.28 -0.13
N LEU A 143 -6.50 14.84 0.36
CA LEU A 143 -5.36 15.19 -0.48
C LEU A 143 -4.81 13.94 -1.17
N LYS A 144 -4.63 12.83 -0.46
CA LYS A 144 -4.17 11.57 -1.07
C LYS A 144 -5.14 11.07 -2.12
N LEU A 145 -6.42 10.95 -1.79
CA LEU A 145 -7.46 10.36 -2.64
C LEU A 145 -7.84 11.22 -3.86
N LEU A 146 -7.50 12.52 -3.85
CA LEU A 146 -7.73 13.40 -5.01
C LEU A 146 -6.43 13.67 -5.78
N LEU A 147 -5.35 14.00 -5.09
CA LEU A 147 -4.11 14.46 -5.72
C LEU A 147 -3.32 13.31 -6.35
N MET A 148 -3.17 12.16 -5.67
CA MET A 148 -2.42 11.01 -6.21
C MET A 148 -3.05 10.45 -7.50
N PRO A 149 -4.35 10.12 -7.56
CA PRO A 149 -4.96 9.63 -8.79
C PRO A 149 -5.02 10.69 -9.91
N ALA A 150 -5.20 11.97 -9.57
CA ALA A 150 -5.12 13.05 -10.56
C ALA A 150 -3.73 13.15 -11.20
N MET A 151 -2.67 13.08 -10.40
CA MET A 151 -1.29 13.05 -10.88
C MET A 151 -1.02 11.79 -11.71
N ALA A 152 -1.46 10.62 -11.24
CA ALA A 152 -1.33 9.37 -11.98
C ALA A 152 -2.02 9.47 -13.35
N LEU A 153 -3.23 10.02 -13.42
CA LEU A 153 -3.96 10.22 -14.66
C LEU A 153 -3.23 11.18 -15.61
N ALA A 154 -2.76 12.32 -15.11
CA ALA A 154 -2.02 13.30 -15.91
C ALA A 154 -0.72 12.71 -16.47
N ILE A 155 0.03 11.94 -15.67
CA ILE A 155 1.26 11.28 -16.11
C ILE A 155 0.95 10.18 -17.12
N CYS A 156 -0.04 9.33 -16.86
CA CYS A 156 -0.42 8.25 -17.78
C CYS A 156 -0.87 8.80 -19.14
N TRP A 157 -1.60 9.92 -19.11
CA TRP A 157 -2.05 10.62 -20.32
C TRP A 157 -0.88 11.26 -21.08
N ALA A 158 0.03 11.96 -20.37
CA ALA A 158 1.19 12.62 -20.99
C ALA A 158 2.21 11.62 -21.57
N VAL A 159 2.37 10.45 -20.95
CA VAL A 159 3.28 9.39 -21.41
C VAL A 159 2.64 8.53 -22.52
N GLY A 160 1.31 8.59 -22.69
CA GLY A 160 0.60 7.79 -23.68
C GLY A 160 0.58 6.30 -23.35
N LEU A 161 0.40 5.95 -22.07
CA LEU A 161 0.39 4.56 -21.64
C LEU A 161 -0.78 3.76 -22.25
N PRO A 162 -0.62 2.44 -22.47
CA PRO A 162 -1.71 1.58 -22.92
C PRO A 162 -2.94 1.71 -22.01
N PRO A 163 -4.18 1.66 -22.56
CA PRO A 163 -5.41 1.92 -21.81
C PRO A 163 -5.56 1.09 -20.54
N LEU A 164 -5.26 -0.21 -20.60
CA LEU A 164 -5.36 -1.10 -19.44
C LEU A 164 -4.35 -0.71 -18.36
N THR A 165 -3.10 -0.43 -18.75
CA THR A 165 -2.03 -0.03 -17.82
C THR A 165 -2.35 1.30 -17.14
N ALA A 166 -2.85 2.28 -17.89
CA ALA A 166 -3.28 3.57 -17.36
C ALA A 166 -4.45 3.42 -16.37
N LYS A 167 -5.46 2.63 -16.72
CA LYS A 167 -6.63 2.37 -15.84
C LYS A 167 -6.21 1.69 -14.53
N VAL A 168 -5.35 0.67 -14.58
CA VAL A 168 -4.84 -0.02 -13.38
C VAL A 168 -3.96 0.90 -12.53
N ALA A 169 -3.12 1.74 -13.13
CA ALA A 169 -2.29 2.69 -12.40
C ALA A 169 -3.13 3.75 -11.67
N VAL A 170 -4.13 4.33 -12.33
CA VAL A 170 -5.05 5.30 -11.72
C VAL A 170 -5.89 4.65 -10.62
N ALA A 171 -6.42 3.44 -10.87
CA ALA A 171 -7.17 2.69 -9.86
C ALA A 171 -6.31 2.36 -8.64
N THR A 172 -5.05 1.99 -8.84
CA THR A 172 -4.10 1.72 -7.76
C THR A 172 -3.79 2.99 -6.95
N ALA A 173 -3.68 4.14 -7.61
CA ALA A 173 -3.46 5.43 -6.96
C ALA A 173 -4.69 5.93 -6.17
N ALA A 174 -5.91 5.52 -6.56
CA ALA A 174 -7.15 5.85 -5.87
C ALA A 174 -7.40 5.00 -4.61
N LEU A 175 -6.56 4.00 -4.33
CA LEU A 175 -6.72 3.11 -3.18
C LEU A 175 -6.52 3.85 -1.84
N PRO A 176 -7.24 3.43 -0.79
CA PRO A 176 -7.11 4.02 0.54
C PRO A 176 -5.73 3.77 1.14
N ALA A 177 -5.43 4.42 2.27
CA ALA A 177 -4.19 4.19 2.99
C ALA A 177 -4.08 2.72 3.44
N GLY A 178 -2.89 2.14 3.30
CA GLY A 178 -2.61 0.74 3.59
C GLY A 178 -2.33 0.48 5.07
N ILE A 179 -2.60 -0.75 5.52
CA ILE A 179 -2.33 -1.19 6.91
C ILE A 179 -0.86 -1.05 7.34
N ASN A 180 0.06 -1.01 6.36
CA ASN A 180 1.48 -0.79 6.61
C ASN A 180 1.76 0.54 7.30
N SER A 181 0.94 1.57 7.06
CA SER A 181 1.04 2.87 7.73
C SER A 181 0.86 2.74 9.25
N TYR A 182 -0.14 1.95 9.65
CA TYR A 182 -0.47 1.67 11.04
C TYR A 182 0.60 0.79 11.69
N LEU A 183 1.06 -0.26 10.99
CA LEU A 183 2.13 -1.13 11.50
C LEU A 183 3.42 -0.36 11.78
N ILE A 184 3.81 0.54 10.88
CA ILE A 184 4.96 1.43 11.06
C ILE A 184 4.73 2.36 12.27
N ALA A 185 3.56 3.01 12.36
CA ALA A 185 3.25 3.87 13.50
C ALA A 185 3.29 3.13 14.87
N VAL A 186 2.86 1.87 14.90
CA VAL A 186 2.95 1.01 16.08
C VAL A 186 4.41 0.65 16.39
N GLN A 187 5.17 0.22 15.38
CA GLN A 187 6.58 -0.16 15.52
C GLN A 187 7.45 0.99 16.05
N PHE A 188 7.19 2.21 15.60
CA PHE A 188 7.96 3.40 15.99
C PHE A 188 7.38 4.12 17.22
N GLY A 189 6.27 3.67 17.79
CA GLY A 189 5.69 4.27 18.99
C GLY A 189 5.13 5.69 18.80
N THR A 190 4.94 6.15 17.55
CA THR A 190 4.46 7.52 17.27
C THR A 190 3.39 7.53 16.18
N GLY A 191 2.42 8.46 16.26
CA GLY A 191 1.45 8.68 15.18
C GLY A 191 0.38 7.59 14.99
N GLN A 192 0.25 6.65 15.92
CA GLN A 192 -0.68 5.51 15.84
C GLN A 192 -2.14 5.94 15.67
N ALA A 193 -2.58 6.93 16.46
CA ALA A 193 -3.93 7.49 16.36
C ALA A 193 -4.18 8.19 15.01
N LEU A 194 -3.18 8.88 14.46
CA LEU A 194 -3.28 9.53 13.17
C LEU A 194 -3.37 8.50 12.04
N ALA A 195 -2.49 7.50 12.03
CA ALA A 195 -2.48 6.43 11.02
C ALA A 195 -3.75 5.57 11.05
N SER A 196 -4.26 5.26 12.25
CA SER A 196 -5.54 4.56 12.40
C SER A 196 -6.71 5.38 11.85
N ASN A 197 -6.79 6.66 12.20
CA ASN A 197 -7.88 7.54 11.75
C ASN A 197 -7.81 7.83 10.25
N GLU A 198 -6.62 8.02 9.69
CA GLU A 198 -6.41 8.19 8.25
C GLU A 198 -6.79 6.92 7.48
N MET A 199 -6.39 5.74 7.95
CA MET A 199 -6.75 4.47 7.32
C MET A 199 -8.27 4.26 7.30
N THR A 200 -8.96 4.49 8.42
CA THR A 200 -10.41 4.35 8.48
C THR A 200 -11.11 5.36 7.58
N LEU A 201 -10.73 6.64 7.68
CA LEU A 201 -11.42 7.70 6.98
C LEU A 201 -11.17 7.63 5.47
N SER A 202 -9.93 7.33 5.06
CA SER A 202 -9.60 7.08 3.66
C SER A 202 -10.32 5.85 3.12
N THR A 203 -10.49 4.78 3.91
CA THR A 203 -11.27 3.59 3.48
C THR A 203 -12.74 3.93 3.27
N ALA A 204 -13.35 4.71 4.17
CA ALA A 204 -14.73 5.15 4.01
C ALA A 204 -14.91 6.08 2.79
N MET A 205 -13.98 7.03 2.59
CA MET A 205 -13.99 7.94 1.44
C MET A 205 -13.68 7.21 0.12
N ALA A 206 -12.83 6.18 0.16
CA ALA A 206 -12.39 5.42 -1.00
C ALA A 206 -13.55 4.76 -1.76
N VAL A 207 -14.63 4.37 -1.08
CA VAL A 207 -15.80 3.81 -1.77
C VAL A 207 -16.34 4.77 -2.82
N VAL A 208 -16.42 6.06 -2.50
CA VAL A 208 -16.93 7.10 -3.41
C VAL A 208 -15.84 7.57 -4.36
N THR A 209 -14.62 7.85 -3.85
CA THR A 209 -13.54 8.41 -4.69
C THR A 209 -12.99 7.41 -5.69
N THR A 210 -12.83 6.14 -5.31
CA THR A 210 -12.35 5.09 -6.21
C THR A 210 -13.36 4.83 -7.32
N ALA A 211 -14.66 4.79 -7.02
CA ALA A 211 -15.70 4.67 -8.03
C ALA A 211 -15.69 5.84 -9.03
N LEU A 212 -15.53 7.08 -8.51
CA LEU A 212 -15.40 8.27 -9.34
C LEU A 212 -14.17 8.18 -10.25
N TRP A 213 -12.98 7.89 -9.71
CA TRP A 213 -11.75 7.81 -10.49
C TRP A 213 -11.74 6.66 -11.50
N LEU A 214 -12.34 5.52 -11.19
CA LEU A 214 -12.55 4.43 -12.14
C LEU A 214 -13.42 4.89 -13.32
N SER A 215 -14.52 5.59 -13.05
CA SER A 215 -15.39 6.13 -14.11
C SER A 215 -14.66 7.16 -14.99
N VAL A 216 -13.82 8.02 -14.38
CA VAL A 216 -13.00 9.00 -15.10
C VAL A 216 -11.92 8.30 -15.94
N ALA A 217 -11.24 7.30 -15.38
CA ALA A 217 -10.21 6.53 -16.10
C ALA A 217 -10.81 5.77 -17.29
N GLN A 218 -12.02 5.22 -17.17
CA GLN A 218 -12.76 4.64 -18.29
C GLN A 218 -13.14 5.71 -19.32
N ALA A 219 -13.67 6.86 -18.90
CA ALA A 219 -14.02 7.93 -19.84
C ALA A 219 -12.81 8.48 -20.62
N VAL A 220 -11.63 8.55 -19.99
CA VAL A 220 -10.41 9.11 -20.60
C VAL A 220 -9.68 8.09 -21.48
N PHE A 221 -9.63 6.82 -21.08
CA PHE A 221 -8.84 5.80 -21.76
C PHE A 221 -9.69 4.75 -22.52
N GLY A 222 -11.01 4.90 -22.57
CA GLY A 222 -11.96 3.98 -23.23
C GLY A 222 -12.19 2.71 -22.44
#